data_AF-A0A5C7IBA2-F1
#
_entry.id   AF-A0A5C7IBA2-F1
#
_cell.length_a   1.000
_cell.length_b   1.000
_cell.length_c   1.000
_cell.angle_alpha   90.00
_cell.angle_beta   90.00
_cell.angle_gamma   90.00
#
_symmetry.space_group_name_H-M   'P 1'
#
loop_
_entity.id
_entity.type
_entity.pdbx_description
1 polymer ?
#
loop_
_entity_poly.entity_id
_entity_poly.type
_entity_poly.pdbx_seq_one_letter_code
_entity_poly.pdbx_strand_id
1 'polypeptide(L)'
;MYEDLTNGKPFKYEHCWEILITNPKWCSKELTKTNDSNKQKSINDSDSPVSFSNLGDDYMNPNNPITEGINSDGVVHPQGRKGTKEKKRRLNDEKGVVDALYNLQSTLEKQIKVNEEELELKREKDKKEFELREQIMKKEIELKEKAQKMKEKAQKRQEQDRILNQDVNKLPLALRSTFEIYQAQILKEWENDGLFGKVFRSSDDDK
;
A
#
# COMPACT_ATOMS: atom_id res chain seq x y z
N MET A 1 6.73 -14.20 19.56
CA MET A 1 6.61 -15.66 19.59
C MET A 1 5.29 -15.99 20.26
N TYR A 2 4.45 -16.76 19.58
CA TYR A 2 3.15 -17.15 20.13
C TYR A 2 3.35 -18.27 21.15
N GLU A 3 2.83 -18.11 22.36
CA GLU A 3 2.91 -19.11 23.43
C GLU A 3 1.61 -19.91 23.50
N ASP A 4 1.74 -21.22 23.74
CA ASP A 4 0.59 -22.09 23.98
C ASP A 4 -0.02 -21.74 25.35
N LEU A 5 -1.28 -21.28 25.33
CA LEU A 5 -2.07 -20.83 26.49
C LEU A 5 -2.15 -21.88 27.62
N THR A 6 -1.91 -23.15 27.30
CA THR A 6 -2.00 -24.24 28.27
C THR A 6 -0.68 -24.51 29.00
N ASN A 7 0.46 -24.26 28.35
CA ASN A 7 1.74 -24.83 28.79
C ASN A 7 2.89 -23.82 28.88
N GLY A 8 2.69 -22.55 28.49
CA GLY A 8 3.73 -21.50 28.53
C GLY A 8 4.96 -21.82 27.68
N LYS A 9 4.83 -22.78 26.76
CA LYS A 9 5.89 -23.18 25.83
C LYS A 9 5.66 -22.49 24.48
N PRO A 10 6.73 -22.18 23.74
CA PRO A 10 6.59 -21.65 22.38
C PRO A 10 5.78 -22.62 21.53
N PHE A 11 4.88 -22.08 20.70
CA PHE A 11 3.96 -22.85 19.89
C PHE A 11 4.73 -23.81 18.96
N LYS A 12 4.60 -25.10 19.24
CA LYS A 12 5.40 -26.19 18.64
C LYS A 12 5.26 -26.33 17.11
N TYR A 13 4.27 -25.69 16.50
CA TYR A 13 3.99 -25.77 15.07
C TYR A 13 4.09 -24.42 14.35
N GLU A 14 4.69 -23.41 14.98
CA GLU A 14 4.92 -22.09 14.34
C GLU A 14 5.73 -22.28 13.04
N HIS A 15 6.74 -23.14 13.08
CA HIS A 15 7.54 -23.50 11.91
C HIS A 15 6.75 -24.27 10.83
N CYS A 16 5.75 -25.08 11.22
CA CYS A 16 4.90 -25.78 10.26
C CYS A 16 4.01 -24.79 9.50
N TRP A 17 3.56 -23.72 10.17
CA TRP A 17 2.79 -22.65 9.54
C TRP A 17 3.63 -21.89 8.52
N GLU A 18 4.88 -21.55 8.85
CA GLU A 18 5.83 -20.92 7.92
C GLU A 18 6.06 -21.75 6.65
N ILE A 19 6.14 -23.07 6.78
CA ILE A 19 6.27 -24.00 5.66
C ILE A 19 4.98 -24.04 4.81
N LEU A 20 3.81 -23.99 5.43
CA LEU A 20 2.53 -24.02 4.71
C LEU A 20 2.30 -22.74 3.91
N ILE A 21 2.61 -21.57 4.47
CA ILE A 21 2.42 -20.28 3.79
C ILE A 21 3.41 -20.03 2.66
N THR A 22 4.56 -20.72 2.68
CA THR A 22 5.57 -20.63 1.62
C THR A 22 5.37 -21.69 0.53
N ASN A 23 4.43 -22.61 0.72
CA ASN A 23 4.20 -23.68 -0.23
C ASN A 23 3.46 -23.16 -1.48
N PRO A 24 4.08 -23.23 -2.68
CA PRO A 24 3.51 -22.65 -3.89
C PRO A 24 2.19 -23.31 -4.31
N LYS A 25 1.88 -24.53 -3.87
CA LYS A 25 0.56 -25.16 -4.11
C LYS A 25 -0.58 -24.39 -3.42
N TRP A 26 -0.29 -23.71 -2.31
CA TRP A 26 -1.26 -22.98 -1.50
C TRP A 26 -1.24 -21.47 -1.78
N CYS A 27 -0.13 -20.96 -2.34
CA CYS A 27 0.02 -19.56 -2.74
C CYS A 27 -0.54 -19.23 -4.13
N SER A 28 -0.99 -20.23 -4.89
CA SER A 28 -1.51 -20.02 -6.25
C SER A 28 -2.81 -19.24 -6.24
N LYS A 29 -2.78 -18.02 -6.82
CA LYS A 29 -3.92 -17.15 -7.14
C LYS A 29 -4.99 -17.79 -8.05
N GLU A 30 -4.85 -19.07 -8.38
CA GLU A 30 -5.80 -19.85 -9.18
C GLU A 30 -6.94 -20.43 -8.35
N LEU A 31 -6.78 -20.61 -7.03
CA LEU A 31 -7.87 -21.07 -6.15
C LEU A 31 -8.98 -20.03 -5.97
N THR A 32 -8.73 -18.75 -6.30
CA THR A 32 -9.71 -17.66 -6.27
C THR A 32 -10.36 -17.39 -7.63
N LYS A 33 -10.05 -18.17 -8.68
CA LYS A 33 -10.74 -18.05 -9.96
C LYS A 33 -11.98 -18.93 -9.93
N THR A 34 -13.14 -18.33 -9.68
CA THR A 34 -14.43 -18.92 -10.06
C THR A 34 -14.45 -19.05 -11.57
N ASN A 35 -14.23 -20.26 -12.08
CA ASN A 35 -14.49 -20.61 -13.47
C ASN A 35 -16.01 -20.63 -13.68
N ASP A 36 -16.61 -19.49 -14.00
CA ASP A 36 -17.92 -19.44 -14.61
C ASP A 36 -17.79 -19.97 -16.06
N SER A 37 -17.87 -21.29 -16.23
CA SER A 37 -18.02 -21.90 -17.54
C SER A 37 -19.47 -22.31 -17.76
N ASN A 38 -20.25 -21.35 -18.23
CA ASN A 38 -21.48 -21.61 -18.96
C ASN A 38 -21.08 -22.30 -20.27
N LYS A 39 -21.22 -23.63 -20.36
CA LYS A 39 -21.12 -24.36 -21.63
C LYS A 39 -22.35 -25.22 -21.87
N GLN A 40 -23.09 -24.74 -22.85
CA GLN A 40 -24.21 -25.30 -23.57
C GLN A 40 -24.09 -26.81 -23.79
N LYS A 41 -25.18 -27.51 -23.47
CA LYS A 41 -25.41 -28.91 -23.83
C LYS A 41 -25.72 -28.96 -25.33
N SER A 42 -24.87 -29.61 -26.12
CA SER A 42 -25.12 -29.84 -27.54
C SER A 42 -26.30 -30.79 -27.74
N ILE A 43 -27.04 -30.52 -28.81
CA ILE A 43 -28.19 -31.28 -29.28
C ILE A 43 -27.74 -32.61 -29.91
N ASN A 44 -28.50 -33.65 -29.60
CA ASN A 44 -28.72 -34.94 -30.26
C ASN A 44 -27.54 -35.63 -30.97
N ASP A 45 -27.22 -36.83 -30.49
CA ASP A 45 -27.27 -38.01 -31.35
C ASP A 45 -27.96 -39.16 -30.62
N SER A 46 -28.83 -39.82 -31.39
CA SER A 46 -29.73 -40.89 -31.00
C SER A 46 -28.94 -42.19 -30.86
N ASP A 47 -29.04 -42.85 -29.70
CA ASP A 47 -29.08 -44.31 -29.63
C ASP A 47 -29.72 -44.73 -28.29
N SER A 48 -30.81 -45.49 -28.41
CA SER A 48 -31.67 -45.97 -27.33
C SER A 48 -31.50 -47.51 -27.21
N PRO A 49 -32.16 -48.19 -26.27
CA PRO A 49 -31.64 -48.57 -24.95
C PRO A 49 -31.47 -50.10 -24.81
N VAL A 50 -30.69 -50.57 -23.83
CA VAL A 50 -30.74 -51.99 -23.44
C VAL A 50 -31.49 -52.12 -22.12
N SER A 51 -32.72 -52.62 -22.24
CA SER A 51 -33.56 -53.12 -21.15
C SER A 51 -32.88 -54.28 -20.43
N PHE A 52 -32.99 -54.31 -19.11
CA PHE A 52 -32.97 -55.56 -18.35
C PHE A 52 -34.28 -55.66 -17.57
N SER A 53 -35.18 -56.47 -18.12
CA SER A 53 -36.39 -56.97 -17.46
C SER A 53 -36.00 -58.00 -16.42
N ASN A 54 -36.70 -58.02 -15.28
CA ASN A 54 -37.03 -59.28 -14.63
C ASN A 54 -38.52 -59.23 -14.26
N LEU A 55 -39.27 -60.04 -15.00
CA LEU A 55 -40.62 -60.48 -14.69
C LEU A 55 -40.60 -61.29 -13.39
N GLY A 56 -41.65 -61.10 -12.60
CA GLY A 56 -42.08 -62.00 -11.54
C GLY A 56 -43.57 -61.75 -11.35
N ASP A 57 -44.35 -62.22 -12.32
CA ASP A 57 -45.80 -62.29 -12.26
C ASP A 57 -46.16 -63.64 -11.61
N ASP A 58 -47.01 -63.62 -10.60
CA ASP A 58 -47.95 -64.72 -10.34
C ASP A 58 -49.08 -64.21 -9.42
N TYR A 59 -50.21 -63.95 -10.06
CA TYR A 59 -51.54 -63.78 -9.49
C TYR A 59 -51.97 -65.04 -8.70
N MET A 60 -52.69 -64.87 -7.57
CA MET A 60 -54.00 -65.52 -7.34
C MET A 60 -54.72 -64.99 -6.08
N ASN A 61 -55.84 -64.29 -6.34
CA ASN A 61 -57.16 -64.29 -5.67
C ASN A 61 -57.35 -63.79 -4.20
N PRO A 62 -58.23 -62.77 -3.96
CA PRO A 62 -58.68 -62.38 -2.63
C PRO A 62 -59.92 -63.21 -2.22
N ASN A 63 -59.94 -63.80 -1.02
CA ASN A 63 -61.17 -63.97 -0.20
C ASN A 63 -60.91 -64.67 1.16
N ASN A 64 -61.33 -63.97 2.23
CA ASN A 64 -61.81 -64.43 3.55
C ASN A 64 -60.80 -64.63 4.72
N PRO A 65 -61.23 -64.58 6.01
CA PRO A 65 -61.41 -63.36 6.80
C PRO A 65 -60.67 -63.35 8.18
N ILE A 66 -60.50 -62.14 8.72
CA ILE A 66 -60.43 -61.72 10.15
C ILE A 66 -59.76 -62.67 11.16
N THR A 67 -58.67 -62.21 11.79
CA THR A 67 -58.33 -62.59 13.17
C THR A 67 -57.78 -61.39 13.94
N GLU A 68 -58.34 -61.20 15.12
CA GLU A 68 -58.23 -60.06 16.02
C GLU A 68 -56.87 -59.96 16.72
N GLY A 69 -56.49 -58.71 17.03
CA GLY A 69 -55.85 -58.35 18.30
C GLY A 69 -54.35 -58.56 18.43
N ILE A 70 -53.62 -57.48 18.67
CA ILE A 70 -52.81 -57.24 19.89
C ILE A 70 -52.31 -55.79 19.84
N ASN A 71 -52.78 -54.99 20.79
CA ASN A 71 -52.14 -53.72 21.15
C ASN A 71 -50.82 -54.06 21.85
N SER A 72 -49.69 -53.59 21.32
CA SER A 72 -48.43 -53.54 22.05
C SER A 72 -47.96 -52.09 22.15
N ASP A 73 -47.99 -51.60 23.37
CA ASP A 73 -47.36 -50.38 23.85
C ASP A 73 -45.83 -50.38 23.59
N GLY A 74 -45.28 -49.21 23.27
CA GLY A 74 -43.85 -48.92 23.43
C GLY A 74 -42.88 -49.19 22.28
N VAL A 75 -42.92 -48.39 21.19
CA VAL A 75 -41.70 -47.95 20.45
C VAL A 75 -41.95 -46.55 19.86
N VAL A 76 -41.30 -45.51 20.40
CA VAL A 76 -41.23 -44.20 19.74
C VAL A 76 -40.28 -44.32 18.55
N HIS A 77 -40.84 -44.31 17.34
CA HIS A 77 -40.07 -44.33 16.11
C HIS A 77 -39.22 -43.05 15.98
N PRO A 78 -37.94 -43.13 15.60
CA PRO A 78 -37.12 -41.95 15.34
C PRO A 78 -37.77 -41.06 14.29
N GLN A 79 -37.77 -39.75 14.54
CA GLN A 79 -38.46 -38.79 13.69
C GLN A 79 -38.00 -38.92 12.23
N GLY A 80 -38.95 -39.30 11.37
CA GLY A 80 -38.69 -39.56 9.97
C GLY A 80 -38.19 -38.33 9.20
N ARG A 81 -37.57 -38.61 8.05
CA ARG A 81 -36.93 -37.71 7.07
C ARG A 81 -37.71 -36.43 6.70
N LYS A 82 -39.01 -36.33 7.00
CA LYS A 82 -39.86 -35.16 6.75
C LYS A 82 -39.55 -33.98 7.67
N GLY A 83 -39.28 -34.20 8.96
CA GLY A 83 -38.99 -33.11 9.92
C GLY A 83 -37.66 -32.40 9.63
N THR A 84 -36.65 -33.16 9.21
CA THR A 84 -35.33 -32.64 8.83
C THR A 84 -35.39 -31.83 7.52
N LYS A 85 -36.31 -32.17 6.60
CA LYS A 85 -36.51 -31.43 5.35
C LYS A 85 -37.19 -30.09 5.58
N GLU A 86 -38.06 -29.99 6.58
CA GLU A 86 -38.75 -28.74 6.93
C GLU A 86 -37.82 -27.74 7.63
N LYS A 87 -36.95 -28.22 8.53
CA LYS A 87 -35.90 -27.39 9.14
C LYS A 87 -34.94 -26.80 8.08
N LYS A 88 -34.74 -27.48 6.96
CA LYS A 88 -33.93 -27.01 5.82
C LYS A 88 -34.66 -25.99 4.93
N ARG A 89 -36.01 -25.99 4.91
CA ARG A 89 -36.81 -24.95 4.22
C ARG A 89 -36.82 -23.63 5.00
N ARG A 90 -36.72 -23.68 6.34
CA ARG A 90 -36.69 -22.47 7.19
C ARG A 90 -35.44 -21.60 7.03
N LEU A 91 -34.37 -22.14 6.44
CA LEU A 91 -33.19 -21.34 6.05
C LEU A 91 -33.45 -20.48 4.79
N ASN A 92 -34.57 -20.72 4.09
CA ASN A 92 -35.06 -19.91 2.98
C ASN A 92 -36.39 -19.23 3.35
N ASP A 93 -36.58 -18.94 4.64
CA ASP A 93 -37.63 -18.02 5.04
C ASP A 93 -37.23 -16.65 4.48
N GLU A 94 -38.11 -16.03 3.67
CA GLU A 94 -37.83 -14.77 2.93
C GLU A 94 -37.17 -13.71 3.83
N LYS A 95 -37.57 -13.67 5.10
CA LYS A 95 -37.02 -12.77 6.12
C LYS A 95 -35.52 -13.00 6.42
N GLY A 96 -35.06 -14.26 6.48
CA GLY A 96 -33.64 -14.58 6.70
C GLY A 96 -32.77 -14.23 5.50
N VAL A 97 -33.31 -14.35 4.28
CA VAL A 97 -32.62 -13.92 3.04
C VAL A 97 -32.51 -12.40 2.98
N VAL A 98 -33.58 -11.68 3.32
CA VAL A 98 -33.58 -10.21 3.39
C VAL A 98 -32.56 -9.70 4.42
N ASP A 99 -32.52 -10.30 5.62
CA ASP A 99 -31.54 -9.93 6.66
C ASP A 99 -30.09 -10.18 6.19
N ALA A 100 -29.84 -11.30 5.51
CA ALA A 100 -28.51 -11.61 4.96
C ALA A 100 -28.07 -10.59 3.89
N LEU A 101 -28.98 -10.21 2.99
CA LEU A 101 -28.73 -9.19 1.96
C LEU A 101 -28.49 -7.81 2.59
N TYR A 102 -29.28 -7.43 3.60
CA TYR A 102 -29.09 -6.19 4.33
C TYR A 102 -27.72 -6.13 5.02
N ASN A 103 -27.29 -7.21 5.65
CA ASN A 103 -25.99 -7.30 6.30
C ASN A 103 -24.83 -7.21 5.28
N LEU A 104 -24.97 -7.84 4.12
CA LEU A 104 -24.01 -7.74 3.03
C LEU A 104 -23.91 -6.30 2.52
N GLN A 105 -25.06 -5.65 2.26
CA GLN A 105 -25.11 -4.26 1.83
C GLN A 105 -24.44 -3.34 2.85
N SER A 106 -24.80 -3.47 4.14
CA SER A 106 -24.20 -2.68 5.22
C SER A 106 -22.69 -2.86 5.31
N THR A 107 -22.20 -4.08 5.08
CA THR A 107 -20.75 -4.38 5.06
C THR A 107 -20.05 -3.70 3.89
N LEU A 108 -20.64 -3.77 2.69
CA LEU A 108 -20.11 -3.11 1.50
C LEU A 108 -20.07 -1.58 1.66
N GLU A 109 -21.12 -0.98 2.20
CA GLU A 109 -21.17 0.46 2.47
C GLU A 109 -20.07 0.89 3.46
N LYS A 110 -19.83 0.10 4.52
CA LYS A 110 -18.73 0.35 5.46
C LYS A 110 -17.37 0.23 4.77
N GLN A 111 -17.18 -0.79 3.93
CA GLN A 111 -15.93 -1.00 3.20
C GLN A 111 -15.64 0.16 2.24
N ILE A 112 -16.67 0.66 1.54
CA ILE A 112 -16.54 1.83 0.65
C ILE A 112 -16.07 3.05 1.44
N LYS A 113 -16.70 3.34 2.58
CA LYS A 113 -16.31 4.47 3.43
C LYS A 113 -14.87 4.36 3.92
N VAL A 114 -14.47 3.18 4.43
CA VAL A 114 -13.09 2.96 4.89
C VAL A 114 -12.10 3.16 3.75
N ASN A 115 -12.40 2.64 2.56
CA ASN A 115 -11.54 2.81 1.39
C ASN A 115 -11.46 4.28 0.95
N GLU A 116 -12.56 5.03 1.00
CA GLU A 116 -12.59 6.47 0.70
C GLU A 116 -11.75 7.28 1.69
N GLU A 117 -11.89 7.00 2.99
CA GLU A 117 -11.09 7.64 4.05
C GLU A 117 -9.59 7.31 3.90
N GLU A 118 -9.25 6.06 3.57
CA GLU A 118 -7.87 5.65 3.30
C GLU A 118 -7.28 6.38 2.07
N LEU A 119 -8.07 6.51 1.00
CA LEU A 119 -7.67 7.23 -0.21
C LEU A 119 -7.45 8.73 0.06
N GLU A 120 -8.28 9.36 0.88
CA GLU A 120 -8.11 10.75 1.30
C GLU A 120 -6.84 10.93 2.13
N LEU A 121 -6.63 10.05 3.12
CA LEU A 121 -5.43 10.09 3.95
C LEU A 121 -4.16 9.88 3.12
N LYS A 122 -4.22 9.01 2.11
CA LYS A 122 -3.12 8.78 1.18
C LYS A 122 -2.82 10.02 0.35
N ARG A 123 -3.84 10.69 -0.21
CA ARG A 123 -3.68 11.96 -0.93
C ARG A 123 -3.09 13.06 -0.07
N GLU A 124 -3.54 13.19 1.19
CA GLU A 124 -3.02 14.20 2.10
C GLU A 124 -1.55 13.94 2.47
N LYS A 125 -1.18 12.68 2.72
CA LYS A 125 0.22 12.29 2.96
C LYS A 125 1.10 12.60 1.76
N ASP A 126 0.67 12.22 0.56
CA ASP A 126 1.45 12.44 -0.66
C ASP A 126 1.62 13.94 -0.94
N LYS A 127 0.58 14.76 -0.67
CA LYS A 127 0.67 16.22 -0.76
C LYS A 127 1.69 16.82 0.22
N LYS A 128 1.65 16.41 1.49
CA LYS A 128 2.61 16.87 2.52
C LYS A 128 4.03 16.43 2.20
N GLU A 129 4.20 15.21 1.68
CA GLU A 129 5.49 14.70 1.26
C GLU A 129 6.06 15.51 0.09
N PHE A 130 5.23 15.82 -0.90
CA PHE A 130 5.63 16.64 -2.05
C PHE A 130 6.06 18.05 -1.62
N GLU A 131 5.25 18.71 -0.78
CA GLU A 131 5.58 20.05 -0.27
C GLU A 131 6.89 20.05 0.53
N LEU A 132 7.12 19.03 1.35
CA LEU A 132 8.37 18.88 2.09
C LEU A 132 9.57 18.69 1.15
N ARG A 133 9.42 17.87 0.09
CA ARG A 133 10.47 17.65 -0.92
C ARG A 133 10.79 18.94 -1.66
N GLU A 134 9.80 19.75 -2.04
CA GLU A 134 10.02 21.06 -2.68
C GLU A 134 10.76 22.02 -1.76
N GLN A 135 10.37 22.10 -0.48
CA GLN A 135 11.05 22.96 0.49
C GLN A 135 12.51 22.56 0.70
N ILE A 136 12.80 21.25 0.79
CA ILE A 136 14.16 20.74 0.91
C ILE A 136 14.97 21.10 -0.33
N MET A 137 14.45 20.83 -1.53
CA MET A 137 15.14 21.14 -2.78
C MET A 137 15.45 22.64 -2.90
N LYS A 138 14.50 23.51 -2.56
CA LYS A 138 14.69 24.95 -2.59
C LYS A 138 15.80 25.41 -1.64
N LYS A 139 15.80 24.91 -0.39
CA LYS A 139 16.84 25.21 0.60
C LYS A 139 18.21 24.68 0.16
N GLU A 140 18.25 23.51 -0.45
CA GLU A 140 19.50 22.92 -0.94
C GLU A 140 20.11 23.76 -2.07
N ILE A 141 19.29 24.22 -3.03
CA ILE A 141 19.74 25.11 -4.11
C ILE A 141 20.26 26.43 -3.51
N GLU A 142 19.51 27.05 -2.60
CA GLU A 142 19.92 28.31 -1.96
C GLU A 142 21.25 28.16 -1.20
N LEU A 143 21.45 27.05 -0.49
CA LEU A 143 22.71 26.75 0.20
C LEU A 143 23.87 26.56 -0.78
N LYS A 144 23.65 25.84 -1.88
CA LYS A 144 24.66 25.65 -2.93
C LYS A 144 25.06 26.97 -3.58
N GLU A 145 24.09 27.82 -3.91
CA GLU A 145 24.35 29.15 -4.48
C GLU A 145 25.10 30.06 -3.51
N LYS A 146 24.70 30.09 -2.23
CA LYS A 146 25.41 30.85 -1.19
C LYS A 146 26.84 30.35 -1.01
N ALA A 147 27.05 29.03 -0.96
CA ALA A 147 28.37 28.43 -0.84
C ALA A 147 29.25 28.75 -2.05
N GLN A 148 28.69 28.66 -3.27
CA GLN A 148 29.40 29.01 -4.50
C GLN A 148 29.78 30.49 -4.52
N LYS A 149 28.83 31.40 -4.20
CA LYS A 149 29.09 32.84 -4.15
C LYS A 149 30.17 33.21 -3.13
N MET A 150 30.18 32.54 -1.97
CA MET A 150 31.23 32.74 -0.96
C MET A 150 32.59 32.25 -1.46
N LYS A 151 32.63 31.10 -2.15
CA LYS A 151 33.85 30.56 -2.77
C LYS A 151 34.40 31.49 -3.85
N GLU A 152 33.55 31.98 -4.75
CA GLU A 152 33.93 32.93 -5.80
C GLU A 152 34.42 34.25 -5.22
N LYS A 153 33.73 34.77 -4.18
CA LYS A 153 34.18 35.98 -3.47
C LYS A 153 35.55 35.78 -2.81
N ALA A 154 35.79 34.62 -2.19
CA ALA A 154 37.07 34.30 -1.60
C ALA A 154 38.19 34.18 -2.65
N GLN A 155 37.92 33.52 -3.79
CA GLN A 155 38.87 33.42 -4.91
C GLN A 155 39.17 34.79 -5.52
N LYS A 156 38.14 35.62 -5.73
CA LYS A 156 38.32 37.00 -6.20
C LYS A 156 39.18 37.81 -5.23
N ARG A 157 38.99 37.68 -3.92
CA ARG A 157 39.84 38.34 -2.91
C ARG A 157 41.29 37.86 -2.99
N GLN A 158 41.52 36.55 -3.13
CA GLN A 158 42.85 35.98 -3.28
C GLN A 158 43.55 36.48 -4.55
N GLU A 159 42.82 36.57 -5.67
CA GLU A 159 43.33 37.13 -6.92
C GLU A 159 43.69 38.62 -6.79
N GLN A 160 42.81 39.40 -6.16
CA GLN A 160 43.05 40.82 -5.91
C GLN A 160 44.30 41.04 -5.05
N ASP A 161 44.48 40.24 -4.00
CA ASP A 161 45.67 40.28 -3.16
C ASP A 161 46.93 39.90 -3.95
N ARG A 162 46.85 38.90 -4.84
CA ARG A 162 47.96 38.55 -5.73
C ARG A 162 48.35 39.71 -6.65
N ILE A 163 47.37 40.40 -7.24
CA ILE A 163 47.61 41.55 -8.13
C ILE A 163 48.20 42.73 -7.36
N LEU A 164 47.70 43.01 -6.15
CA LEU A 164 48.17 44.11 -5.31
C LEU A 164 49.62 43.89 -4.85
N ASN A 165 49.98 42.64 -4.53
CA ASN A 165 51.32 42.27 -4.08
C ASN A 165 52.32 42.04 -5.24
N GLN A 166 51.90 42.19 -6.49
CA GLN A 166 52.77 42.02 -7.65
C GLN A 166 53.67 43.25 -7.88
N ASP A 167 54.98 43.06 -7.91
CA ASP A 167 55.95 44.12 -8.19
C ASP A 167 55.89 44.54 -9.66
N VAL A 168 55.32 45.73 -9.90
CA VAL A 168 55.12 46.31 -11.23
C VAL A 168 56.45 46.60 -11.94
N ASN A 169 57.55 46.81 -11.21
CA ASN A 169 58.85 47.08 -11.80
C ASN A 169 59.45 45.85 -12.51
N LYS A 170 58.99 44.65 -12.14
CA LYS A 170 59.41 43.40 -12.77
C LYS A 170 58.62 43.08 -14.05
N LEU A 171 57.60 43.87 -14.37
CA LEU A 171 56.79 43.71 -15.57
C LEU A 171 57.36 44.49 -16.76
N PRO A 172 57.13 44.00 -18.00
CA PRO A 172 57.40 44.75 -19.23
C PRO A 172 56.71 46.11 -19.21
N LEU A 173 57.37 47.13 -19.76
CA LEU A 173 56.90 48.52 -19.72
C LEU A 173 55.45 48.70 -20.20
N ALA A 174 55.07 47.94 -21.25
CA ALA A 174 53.72 47.94 -21.82
C ALA A 174 52.62 47.46 -20.86
N LEU A 175 52.95 46.63 -19.86
CA LEU A 175 52.00 46.07 -18.90
C LEU A 175 51.95 46.84 -17.58
N ARG A 176 52.94 47.70 -17.29
CA ARG A 176 53.04 48.40 -16.00
C ARG A 176 51.83 49.28 -15.72
N SER A 177 51.49 50.15 -16.68
CA SER A 177 50.33 51.03 -16.58
C SER A 177 49.02 50.28 -16.39
N THR A 178 48.87 49.11 -17.04
CA THR A 178 47.66 48.29 -16.88
C THR A 178 47.52 47.70 -15.48
N PHE A 179 48.63 47.24 -14.90
CA PHE A 179 48.65 46.71 -13.53
C PHE A 179 48.43 47.80 -12.48
N GLU A 180 49.03 48.99 -12.66
CA GLU A 180 48.78 50.15 -11.79
C GLU A 180 47.30 50.54 -11.78
N ILE A 181 46.65 50.54 -12.95
CA ILE A 181 45.20 50.79 -13.07
C ILE A 181 44.40 49.72 -12.30
N TYR A 182 44.75 48.43 -12.46
CA TYR A 182 44.06 47.36 -11.74
C TYR A 182 44.26 47.46 -10.22
N GLN A 183 45.48 47.75 -9.75
CA GLN A 183 45.76 47.94 -8.32
C GLN A 183 44.94 49.11 -7.75
N ALA A 184 44.90 50.24 -8.44
CA ALA A 184 44.09 51.39 -8.03
C ALA A 184 42.59 51.07 -8.00
N GLN A 185 42.10 50.33 -9.00
CA GLN A 185 40.70 49.89 -9.05
C GLN A 185 40.35 48.95 -7.89
N ILE A 186 41.24 48.02 -7.55
CA ILE A 186 41.08 47.09 -6.42
C ILE A 186 41.03 47.86 -5.10
N LEU A 187 41.96 48.79 -4.88
CA LEU A 187 41.99 49.63 -3.67
C LEU A 187 40.69 50.43 -3.53
N LYS A 188 40.20 51.02 -4.62
CA LYS A 188 38.92 51.73 -4.63
C LYS A 188 37.73 50.81 -4.31
N GLU A 189 37.72 49.58 -4.84
CA GLU A 189 36.68 48.60 -4.51
C GLU A 189 36.73 48.22 -3.02
N TRP A 190 37.92 48.05 -2.44
CA TRP A 190 38.09 47.72 -1.03
C TRP A 190 37.68 48.88 -0.11
N GLU A 191 37.90 50.13 -0.54
CA GLU A 191 37.42 51.32 0.15
C GLU A 191 35.89 51.38 0.19
N ASN A 192 35.23 51.14 -0.95
CA ASN A 192 33.77 51.08 -1.02
C ASN A 192 33.19 49.94 -0.17
N ASP A 193 33.89 48.81 -0.08
CA ASP A 193 33.50 47.67 0.77
C ASP A 193 33.74 47.92 2.27
N GLY A 194 34.30 49.08 2.65
CA GLY A 194 34.56 49.46 4.04
C GLY A 194 35.73 48.71 4.69
N LEU A 195 36.64 48.14 3.89
CA LEU A 195 37.75 47.31 4.39
C LEU A 195 38.89 48.10 5.05
N PHE A 196 39.00 49.41 4.80
CA PHE A 196 40.03 50.25 5.41
C PHE A 196 39.66 50.78 6.81
N GLY A 197 38.54 50.30 7.39
CA GLY A 197 38.00 50.83 8.64
C GLY A 197 37.42 52.24 8.46
N LYS A 198 36.50 52.66 9.34
CA LYS A 198 36.13 54.08 9.41
C LYS A 198 37.39 54.83 9.81
N VAL A 199 37.97 55.57 8.88
CA VAL A 199 38.91 56.64 9.23
C VAL A 199 38.11 57.59 10.10
N PHE A 200 38.26 57.49 11.41
CA PHE A 200 37.86 58.55 12.33
C PHE A 200 38.62 59.78 11.84
N ARG A 201 37.95 60.64 11.08
CA ARG A 201 38.35 62.02 10.95
C ARG A 201 38.28 62.55 12.38
N SER A 202 39.42 62.56 13.07
CA SER A 202 39.60 63.36 14.27
C SER A 202 39.32 64.79 13.82
N SER A 203 38.12 65.29 14.12
CA SER A 203 37.89 66.72 14.19
C SER A 203 38.58 67.20 15.46
N ASP A 204 39.91 67.24 15.42
CA ASP A 204 40.68 68.18 16.22
C ASP A 204 40.80 69.43 15.35
N ASP A 205 39.85 70.34 15.52
CA ASP A 205 39.95 71.76 15.18
C ASP A 205 38.65 72.41 15.71
N ASP A 206 38.66 72.87 16.96
CA ASP A 206 38.88 74.30 17.25
C ASP A 206 38.59 74.63 18.72
N LYS A 207 39.57 75.32 19.31
CA LYS A 207 39.56 75.98 20.62
C LYS A 207 38.88 77.33 20.54
#